data_AF-A0A2A5KRU6-F1
#
_entry.id   AF-A0A2A5KRU6-F1
#
_cell.length_a   1.000
_cell.length_b   1.000
_cell.length_c   1.000
_cell.angle_alpha   90.00
_cell.angle_beta   90.00
_cell.angle_gamma   90.00
#
_symmetry.space_group_name_H-M   'P 1'
#
loop_
_entity.id
_entity.type
_entity.pdbx_description
1 polymer ?
#
loop_
_entity_poly.entity_id
_entity_poly.type
_entity_poly.pdbx_seq_one_letter_code
_entity_poly.pdbx_strand_id
1 'polypeptide(L)'
;MQELHSAFASCTSRLSIFAAVFIGGSFLAPAMAFADCVTFGGVISCDTTAPNPYTTTVGAGNSAAGDNITVNVGAGAQIAVGDMNGISLRNGAVITISGGGLVSATAVSTLGNYNTGGNAIEVNNNGTVTIEQGGAATCPWVAEQC
;
A
#
# COMPACT_ATOMS: atom_id res chain seq x y z
N MET A 1 2.61 -27.46 71.51
CA MET A 1 3.20 -26.93 72.76
C MET A 1 4.70 -26.82 72.56
N GLN A 2 5.31 -25.75 73.10
CA GLN A 2 6.68 -25.22 72.86
C GLN A 2 6.75 -24.37 71.58
N GLU A 3 6.55 -23.04 71.57
CA GLU A 3 7.08 -21.94 72.43
C GLU A 3 8.60 -22.00 72.59
N LEU A 4 9.35 -21.16 71.85
CA LEU A 4 10.22 -20.15 72.46
C LEU A 4 10.96 -19.19 71.48
N HIS A 5 10.69 -17.89 71.70
CA HIS A 5 11.57 -16.71 71.74
C HIS A 5 12.18 -16.06 70.48
N SER A 6 11.57 -14.90 70.21
CA SER A 6 12.04 -13.70 69.52
C SER A 6 13.38 -13.13 70.01
N ALA A 7 14.13 -12.51 69.11
CA ALA A 7 14.96 -11.35 69.42
C ALA A 7 15.03 -10.38 68.23
N PHE A 8 14.91 -9.11 68.58
CA PHE A 8 14.81 -7.91 67.74
C PHE A 8 16.11 -7.56 67.02
N ALA A 9 16.01 -7.02 65.81
CA ALA A 9 16.89 -5.94 65.34
C ALA A 9 16.13 -5.02 64.38
N SER A 10 15.81 -3.84 64.90
CA SER A 10 15.25 -2.69 64.20
C SER A 10 16.31 -2.03 63.33
N CYS A 11 15.99 -1.73 62.06
CA CYS A 11 16.49 -0.53 61.41
C CYS A 11 15.52 -0.13 60.28
N THR A 12 14.74 0.90 60.55
CA THR A 12 13.91 1.62 59.58
C THR A 12 14.77 2.51 58.67
N SER A 13 14.14 2.98 57.58
CA SER A 13 14.57 4.10 56.71
C SER A 13 15.46 3.66 55.53
N ARG A 14 15.17 3.97 54.26
CA ARG A 14 14.51 5.14 53.67
C ARG A 14 13.76 4.81 52.38
N LEU A 15 12.70 5.59 52.19
CA LEU A 15 11.96 5.82 50.95
C LEU A 15 12.91 6.10 49.77
N SER A 16 12.70 5.45 48.64
CA SER A 16 13.28 5.87 47.36
C SER A 16 12.23 5.71 46.27
N ILE A 17 11.70 6.85 45.86
CA ILE A 17 10.77 7.03 44.75
C ILE A 17 11.56 6.73 43.48
N PHE A 18 11.29 5.59 42.83
CA PHE A 18 11.72 5.38 41.46
C PHE A 18 10.69 6.05 40.54
N ALA A 19 11.04 7.25 40.07
CA ALA A 19 10.33 7.90 38.97
C ALA A 19 10.45 7.00 37.72
N ALA A 20 9.36 6.34 37.35
CA ALA A 20 9.27 5.62 36.09
C ALA A 20 9.25 6.65 34.95
N VAL A 21 10.39 6.77 34.27
CA VAL A 21 10.50 7.50 33.00
C VAL A 21 9.62 6.77 31.98
N PHE A 22 8.45 7.34 31.67
CA PHE A 22 7.66 6.94 30.52
C PHE A 22 8.44 7.34 29.26
N ILE A 23 9.17 6.38 28.72
CA ILE A 23 9.74 6.47 27.37
C ILE A 23 8.54 6.54 26.42
N GLY A 24 8.23 7.74 25.95
CA GLY A 24 7.23 7.97 24.92
C GLY A 24 7.63 7.20 23.66
N GLY A 25 6.94 6.10 23.41
CA GLY A 25 7.16 5.26 22.24
C GLY A 25 6.95 6.07 20.97
N SER A 26 7.99 6.12 20.13
CA SER A 26 7.88 6.62 18.77
C SER A 26 6.91 5.72 18.00
N PHE A 27 5.72 6.23 17.70
CA PHE A 27 4.78 5.59 16.78
C PHE A 27 5.39 5.61 15.37
N LEU A 28 6.09 4.54 15.02
CA LEU A 28 6.38 4.22 13.62
C LEU A 28 5.07 3.80 12.98
N ALA A 29 4.49 4.68 12.16
CA ALA A 29 3.36 4.32 11.32
C ALA A 29 3.75 3.14 10.42
N PRO A 30 2.88 2.14 10.23
CA PRO A 30 3.13 1.09 9.26
C PRO A 30 3.23 1.72 7.87
N ALA A 31 4.37 1.54 7.20
CA ALA A 31 4.46 1.81 5.78
C ALA A 31 3.50 0.85 5.07
N MET A 32 2.48 1.39 4.41
CA MET A 32 1.59 0.59 3.58
C MET A 32 2.46 -0.04 2.48
N ALA A 33 2.54 -1.37 2.47
CA ALA A 33 3.31 -2.08 1.47
C ALA A 33 2.66 -1.88 0.09
N PHE A 34 3.31 -1.08 -0.77
CA PHE A 34 3.07 -1.09 -2.20
C PHE A 34 3.68 -2.39 -2.72
N ALA A 35 2.85 -3.41 -2.88
CA ALA A 35 3.35 -4.71 -3.26
C ALA A 35 3.93 -4.63 -4.68
N ASP A 36 5.25 -4.78 -4.71
CA ASP A 36 6.10 -5.28 -5.78
C ASP A 36 6.64 -4.28 -6.83
N CYS A 37 5.92 -3.20 -7.12
CA CYS A 37 6.53 -2.05 -7.81
C CYS A 37 7.36 -1.18 -6.84
N VAL A 38 8.51 -0.65 -7.29
CA VAL A 38 9.38 0.18 -6.45
C VAL A 38 8.77 1.56 -6.27
N THR A 39 8.55 1.97 -5.01
CA THR A 39 7.98 3.28 -4.69
C THR A 39 9.04 4.21 -4.10
N PHE A 40 9.22 5.38 -4.71
CA PHE A 40 10.11 6.43 -4.22
C PHE A 40 9.56 7.82 -4.51
N GLY A 41 9.42 8.65 -3.47
CA GLY A 41 9.06 10.07 -3.63
C GLY A 41 7.74 10.33 -4.37
N GLY A 42 6.75 9.46 -4.23
CA GLY A 42 5.46 9.57 -4.95
C GLY A 42 5.48 9.00 -6.38
N VAL A 43 6.57 8.37 -6.79
CA VAL A 43 6.68 7.63 -8.05
C VAL A 43 6.67 6.14 -7.73
N ILE A 44 5.83 5.38 -8.42
CA ILE A 44 5.78 3.92 -8.39
C ILE A 44 6.25 3.42 -9.75
N SER A 45 7.31 2.62 -9.77
CA SER A 45 7.89 2.06 -11.00
C SER A 45 7.79 0.55 -11.00
N CYS A 46 7.13 0.00 -12.00
CA CYS A 46 6.98 -1.42 -12.24
C CYS A 46 7.88 -1.80 -13.42
N ASP A 47 8.69 -2.85 -13.28
CA ASP A 47 9.59 -3.32 -14.33
C ASP A 47 9.42 -4.83 -14.57
N THR A 48 10.39 -5.47 -15.23
CA THR A 48 10.33 -6.92 -15.50
C THR A 48 11.00 -7.77 -14.42
N THR A 49 11.52 -7.14 -13.36
CA THR A 49 12.11 -7.88 -12.24
C THR A 49 11.01 -8.66 -11.52
N ALA A 50 11.35 -9.85 -11.04
CA ALA A 50 10.36 -10.72 -10.45
C ALA A 50 9.90 -10.18 -9.08
N PRO A 51 8.61 -10.32 -8.74
CA PRO A 51 7.55 -10.88 -9.60
C PRO A 51 7.09 -10.03 -10.81
N ASN A 52 6.89 -10.72 -11.94
CA ASN A 52 6.21 -10.20 -13.13
C ASN A 52 5.43 -11.37 -13.75
N PRO A 53 4.09 -11.37 -13.73
CA PRO A 53 3.21 -10.25 -13.42
C PRO A 53 3.11 -9.88 -11.93
N TYR A 54 2.93 -8.59 -11.67
CA TYR A 54 2.47 -8.02 -10.41
C TYR A 54 0.99 -8.35 -10.21
N THR A 55 0.64 -9.01 -9.11
CA THR A 55 -0.72 -9.55 -8.88
C THR A 55 -1.54 -8.78 -7.84
N THR A 56 -1.01 -7.65 -7.38
CA THR A 56 -1.64 -6.77 -6.39
C THR A 56 -1.91 -5.38 -6.97
N THR A 57 -2.91 -4.68 -6.45
CA THR A 57 -3.26 -3.32 -6.87
C THR A 57 -2.08 -2.39 -6.63
N VAL A 58 -1.76 -1.59 -7.65
CA VAL A 58 -0.78 -0.52 -7.57
C VAL A 58 -1.48 0.79 -7.20
N GLY A 59 -0.97 1.43 -6.14
CA GLY A 59 -1.52 2.68 -5.62
C GLY A 59 -2.35 2.52 -4.35
N ALA A 60 -2.71 3.64 -3.74
CA ALA A 60 -3.41 3.69 -2.46
C ALA A 60 -4.94 3.87 -2.59
N GLY A 61 -5.47 3.79 -3.81
CA GLY A 61 -6.89 3.96 -4.10
C GLY A 61 -7.46 5.32 -3.73
N ASN A 62 -8.74 5.34 -3.34
CA ASN A 62 -9.46 6.54 -2.91
C ASN A 62 -9.04 7.03 -1.51
N SER A 63 -7.76 7.31 -1.33
CA SER A 63 -7.20 7.89 -0.12
C SER A 63 -6.29 9.06 -0.46
N ALA A 64 -6.01 9.93 0.52
CA ALA A 64 -5.11 11.07 0.31
C ALA A 64 -3.68 10.63 -0.07
N ALA A 65 -3.29 9.40 0.28
CA ALA A 65 -2.01 8.81 -0.13
C ALA A 65 -1.95 8.47 -1.64
N GLY A 66 -3.09 8.47 -2.33
CA GLY A 66 -3.18 8.29 -3.78
C GLY A 66 -3.13 9.61 -4.57
N ASP A 67 -3.01 10.77 -3.91
CA ASP A 67 -2.93 12.07 -4.59
C ASP A 67 -1.51 12.31 -5.14
N ASN A 68 -1.43 12.88 -6.34
CA ASN A 68 -0.20 13.28 -7.04
C ASN A 68 0.84 12.16 -7.19
N ILE A 69 0.37 10.92 -7.35
CA ILE A 69 1.21 9.76 -7.56
C ILE A 69 1.48 9.58 -9.05
N THR A 70 2.74 9.32 -9.40
CA THR A 70 3.14 8.89 -10.73
C THR A 70 3.32 7.38 -10.75
N VAL A 71 2.74 6.68 -11.72
CA VAL A 71 2.96 5.24 -11.96
C VAL A 71 3.59 5.06 -13.33
N ASN A 72 4.74 4.39 -13.38
CA ASN A 72 5.40 3.99 -14.62
C ASN A 72 5.37 2.47 -14.72
N VAL A 73 4.61 1.96 -15.67
CA VAL A 73 4.66 0.55 -16.08
C VAL A 73 5.67 0.47 -17.21
N GLY A 74 6.85 -0.08 -16.89
CA GLY A 74 7.96 -0.22 -17.82
C GLY A 74 7.65 -1.16 -18.98
N ALA A 75 8.50 -1.13 -20.00
CA ALA A 75 8.35 -2.01 -21.16
C ALA A 75 8.42 -3.49 -20.74
N GLY A 76 7.38 -4.26 -21.09
CA GLY A 76 7.28 -5.68 -20.72
C GLY A 76 6.86 -5.95 -19.27
N ALA A 77 6.71 -4.91 -18.44
CA ALA A 77 6.17 -5.05 -17.08
C ALA A 77 4.66 -5.35 -17.15
N GLN A 78 4.18 -6.29 -16.35
CA GLN A 78 2.78 -6.68 -16.35
C GLN A 78 2.19 -6.53 -14.96
N ILE A 79 1.14 -5.74 -14.85
CA ILE A 79 0.23 -5.75 -13.68
C ILE A 79 -0.98 -6.57 -14.09
N ALA A 80 -1.10 -7.78 -13.56
CA ALA A 80 -2.20 -8.68 -13.87
C ALA A 80 -2.89 -9.14 -12.59
N VAL A 81 -3.99 -8.46 -12.26
CA VAL A 81 -4.75 -8.70 -11.04
C VAL A 81 -6.02 -9.51 -11.31
N GLY A 82 -6.49 -10.19 -10.28
CA GLY A 82 -7.75 -10.94 -10.31
C GLY A 82 -8.98 -10.05 -10.14
N ASP A 83 -9.79 -10.34 -9.11
CA ASP A 83 -11.00 -9.58 -8.78
C ASP A 83 -10.71 -8.30 -7.97
N MET A 84 -9.93 -7.39 -8.56
CA MET A 84 -9.54 -6.10 -7.97
C MET A 84 -9.10 -5.11 -9.05
N ASN A 85 -8.88 -3.85 -8.68
CA ASN A 85 -8.31 -2.86 -9.60
C ASN A 85 -6.83 -3.14 -9.86
N GLY A 86 -6.36 -2.94 -11.10
CA GLY A 86 -4.94 -3.07 -11.44
C GLY A 86 -4.14 -1.89 -10.87
N ILE A 87 -4.48 -0.68 -11.30
CA ILE A 87 -3.98 0.58 -10.73
C ILE A 87 -5.16 1.36 -10.17
N SER A 88 -5.05 1.86 -8.94
CA SER A 88 -6.07 2.72 -8.33
C SER A 88 -5.43 3.88 -7.56
N LEU A 89 -5.71 5.11 -8.00
CA LEU A 89 -5.14 6.36 -7.49
C LEU A 89 -6.20 7.45 -7.38
N ARG A 90 -5.86 8.54 -6.67
CA ARG A 90 -6.78 9.66 -6.45
C ARG A 90 -6.53 10.83 -7.39
N ASN A 91 -6.27 12.03 -6.88
CA ASN A 91 -6.26 13.24 -7.71
C ASN A 91 -4.86 13.52 -8.26
N GLY A 92 -4.78 14.06 -9.48
CA GLY A 92 -3.48 14.46 -10.06
C GLY A 92 -2.55 13.28 -10.36
N ALA A 93 -3.10 12.08 -10.51
CA ALA A 93 -2.33 10.89 -10.84
C ALA A 93 -1.77 10.96 -12.27
N VAL A 94 -0.54 10.50 -12.47
CA VAL A 94 0.08 10.41 -13.80
C VAL A 94 0.47 8.95 -14.03
N ILE A 95 -0.13 8.29 -15.01
CA ILE A 95 0.13 6.89 -15.32
C ILE A 95 0.71 6.81 -16.72
N THR A 96 1.84 6.13 -16.86
CA THR A 96 2.44 5.81 -18.16
C THR A 96 2.58 4.30 -18.28
N ILE A 97 2.02 3.73 -19.36
CA ILE A 97 2.21 2.33 -19.75
C ILE A 97 3.09 2.33 -20.98
N SER A 98 4.34 1.92 -20.80
CA SER A 98 5.34 1.88 -21.86
C SER A 98 5.01 0.80 -22.90
N GLY A 99 5.63 0.88 -24.08
CA GLY A 99 5.47 -0.14 -25.11
C GLY A 99 5.75 -1.57 -24.60
N GLY A 100 4.81 -2.49 -24.80
CA GLY A 100 4.88 -3.87 -24.31
C GLY A 100 4.51 -4.04 -22.84
N GLY A 101 4.26 -2.96 -22.09
CA GLY A 101 3.69 -3.01 -20.75
C GLY A 101 2.20 -3.37 -20.78
N LEU A 102 1.72 -4.05 -19.74
CA LEU A 102 0.33 -4.48 -19.62
C LEU A 102 -0.24 -4.15 -18.23
N VAL A 103 -1.46 -3.60 -18.21
CA VAL A 103 -2.29 -3.51 -16.99
C VAL A 103 -3.60 -4.22 -17.25
N SER A 104 -3.87 -5.30 -16.54
CA SER A 104 -5.08 -6.11 -16.70
C SER A 104 -5.76 -6.36 -15.37
N ALA A 105 -7.08 -6.25 -15.35
CA ALA A 105 -7.92 -6.76 -14.28
C ALA A 105 -8.93 -7.75 -14.85
N THR A 106 -9.14 -8.88 -14.17
CA THR A 106 -10.17 -9.87 -14.52
C THR A 106 -11.30 -9.85 -13.50
N ALA A 107 -11.71 -8.65 -13.11
CA ALA A 107 -12.74 -8.47 -12.10
C ALA A 107 -14.13 -8.85 -12.57
N VAL A 108 -14.90 -9.44 -11.66
CA VAL A 108 -16.25 -9.94 -11.88
C VAL A 108 -17.21 -9.60 -10.75
N SER A 109 -16.70 -9.32 -9.54
CA SER A 109 -17.53 -9.07 -8.36
C SER A 109 -17.04 -7.95 -7.45
N THR A 110 -15.79 -7.50 -7.59
CA THR A 110 -15.27 -6.42 -6.75
C THR A 110 -15.96 -5.09 -7.06
N LEU A 111 -16.21 -4.32 -5.99
CA LEU A 111 -16.70 -2.95 -6.11
C LEU A 111 -15.57 -1.99 -6.51
N GLY A 112 -14.32 -2.42 -6.41
CA GLY A 112 -13.15 -1.56 -6.59
C GLY A 112 -13.01 -0.50 -5.51
N ASN A 113 -11.97 0.33 -5.61
CA ASN A 113 -11.64 1.28 -4.53
C ASN A 113 -12.54 2.53 -4.55
N TYR A 114 -13.23 2.79 -5.66
CA TYR A 114 -14.19 3.90 -5.79
C TYR A 114 -15.66 3.44 -5.80
N ASN A 115 -15.94 2.16 -5.57
CA ASN A 115 -17.27 1.56 -5.73
C ASN A 115 -17.80 1.66 -7.17
N THR A 116 -16.89 1.65 -8.16
CA THR A 116 -17.20 1.73 -9.59
C THR A 116 -16.87 0.46 -10.37
N GLY A 117 -16.42 -0.60 -9.67
CA GLY A 117 -16.01 -1.88 -10.26
C GLY A 117 -14.49 -2.09 -10.26
N GLY A 118 -14.07 -3.32 -10.55
CA GLY A 118 -12.65 -3.70 -10.65
C GLY A 118 -12.00 -3.34 -11.98
N ASN A 119 -11.96 -2.05 -12.28
CA ASN A 119 -11.34 -1.51 -13.48
C ASN A 119 -9.81 -1.76 -13.48
N ALA A 120 -9.24 -2.02 -14.65
CA ALA A 120 -7.79 -2.19 -14.79
C ALA A 120 -7.02 -0.94 -14.32
N ILE A 121 -7.57 0.24 -14.63
CA ILE A 121 -7.05 1.53 -14.18
C ILE A 121 -8.21 2.34 -13.63
N GLU A 122 -8.00 2.93 -12.46
CA GLU A 122 -8.98 3.75 -11.76
C GLU A 122 -8.29 5.01 -11.24
N VAL A 123 -8.75 6.17 -11.69
CA VAL A 123 -8.22 7.49 -11.31
C VAL A 123 -9.38 8.43 -11.05
N ASN A 124 -9.22 9.36 -10.09
CA ASN A 124 -10.26 10.35 -9.79
C ASN A 124 -10.10 11.61 -10.65
N ASN A 125 -9.83 12.77 -10.02
CA ASN A 125 -9.86 14.05 -10.71
C ASN A 125 -8.47 14.46 -11.21
N ASN A 126 -8.40 15.11 -12.38
CA ASN A 126 -7.17 15.62 -12.98
C ASN A 126 -6.07 14.55 -13.19
N GLY A 127 -6.46 13.29 -13.38
CA GLY A 127 -5.54 12.21 -13.73
C GLY A 127 -5.17 12.23 -15.22
N THR A 128 -3.96 11.79 -15.56
CA THR A 128 -3.53 11.56 -16.94
C THR A 128 -3.09 10.11 -17.08
N VAL A 129 -3.62 9.40 -18.07
CA VAL A 129 -3.18 8.05 -18.44
C VAL A 129 -2.63 8.09 -19.84
N THR A 130 -1.36 7.74 -19.99
CA THR A 130 -0.67 7.63 -21.27
C THR A 130 -0.37 6.17 -21.53
N ILE A 131 -0.88 5.64 -22.64
CA ILE A 131 -0.53 4.31 -23.14
C ILE A 131 0.34 4.55 -24.37
N GLU A 132 1.63 4.25 -24.25
CA GLU A 132 2.56 4.36 -25.36
C GLU A 132 2.30 3.29 -26.42
N GLN A 133 2.86 3.46 -27.61
CA GLN A 133 2.69 2.50 -28.70
C GLN A 133 3.08 1.09 -28.25
N GLY A 134 2.15 0.15 -28.35
CA GLY A 134 2.35 -1.25 -27.96
C GLY A 134 2.14 -1.54 -26.47
N GLY A 135 1.89 -0.53 -25.63
CA GLY A 135 1.37 -0.73 -24.29
C GLY A 135 -0.13 -1.06 -24.33
N ALA A 136 -0.64 -1.70 -23.27
CA ALA A 136 -2.04 -2.09 -23.21
C ALA A 136 -2.64 -1.98 -21.79
N ALA A 137 -3.92 -1.63 -21.74
CA ALA A 137 -4.77 -1.81 -20.58
C ALA A 137 -5.98 -2.66 -21.00
N THR A 138 -6.28 -3.73 -20.26
CA THR A 138 -7.39 -4.64 -20.59
C THR A 138 -8.37 -4.72 -19.44
N CYS A 139 -9.64 -4.44 -19.73
CA CYS A 139 -10.72 -4.47 -18.75
C CYS A 139 -11.62 -5.70 -19.00
N PRO A 140 -12.28 -6.23 -17.96
CA PRO A 140 -13.15 -7.40 -18.11
C PRO A 140 -14.44 -7.04 -18.85
N TRP A 141 -14.80 -7.88 -19.83
CA TRP A 141 -16.09 -8.09 -20.52
C TRP A 141 -16.98 -6.91 -21.00
N VAL A 142 -16.57 -5.66 -20.82
CA VAL A 142 -17.21 -4.48 -21.44
C VAL A 142 -16.15 -3.41 -21.68
N ALA A 143 -16.00 -2.98 -22.93
CA ALA A 143 -15.05 -1.94 -23.34
C ALA A 143 -15.29 -0.58 -22.67
N GLU A 144 -16.43 -0.38 -21.99
CA GLU A 144 -16.81 0.85 -21.27
C GLU A 144 -16.23 0.95 -19.84
N GLN A 145 -15.46 -0.05 -19.39
CA GLN A 145 -14.81 -0.07 -18.07
C GLN A 145 -13.28 0.08 -18.14
N CYS A 146 -12.79 0.46 -19.32
CA CYS A 146 -11.52 1.14 -19.52
C CYS A 146 -11.81 2.63 -19.72
#